data_AF-A0A4R6QIZ1-F1
#
_entry.id   AF-A0A4R6QIZ1-F1
#
_cell.length_a   1.000
_cell.length_b   1.000
_cell.length_c   1.000
_cell.angle_alpha   90.00
_cell.angle_beta   90.00
_cell.angle_gamma   90.00
#
_symmetry.space_group_name_H-M   'P 1'
#
loop_
_entity.id
_entity.type
_entity.pdbx_description
1 polymer ?
#
loop_
_entity_poly.entity_id
_entity_poly.type
_entity_poly.pdbx_seq_one_letter_code
_entity_poly.pdbx_strand_id
1 'polypeptide(L)'
;MSAMKTVLRRAAKAAIGLLPAQSKDMLLQRYYQWRDSRALRAGIRYDLSNYLTGSGLLRQYQHRSSLEAGLIKAYHRIEKGLALREPRPGFGRDAVDTLLRDGEKFLQLHGPSTTLVRVVQALDEYVAFNRGHGVDLAWLLPRLEAMRQALQAGNCWRAAPVEAGTRLVRRDDIHAAAKHDLSAFFAQRYSVRQFAPEPVQAELIEQAVRMAQKTPSVCNRESGTVFVVTDRARMAELMALQNGNRGFGDQAGALMIITSRQDTFLSAGERYQAWIDGGLFAMSLIYALHSLGLGTCCLNWSVEPQADRALKSASGIPTDHAVIMMLALGHLPEEFRVANSPRRPLTEVLHYL
;
A
#
# COMPACT_ATOMS: atom_id res chain seq x y z
N MET A 1 3.15 -0.41 -46.90
CA MET A 1 4.05 -0.13 -45.76
C MET A 1 4.74 -1.36 -45.14
N SER A 2 4.13 -2.55 -45.14
CA SER A 2 4.72 -3.78 -44.55
C SER A 2 5.95 -4.31 -45.31
N ALA A 3 5.86 -4.44 -46.65
CA ALA A 3 6.96 -4.97 -47.48
C ALA A 3 8.25 -4.13 -47.38
N MET A 4 8.14 -2.80 -47.36
CA MET A 4 9.28 -1.88 -47.28
C MET A 4 10.03 -1.97 -45.94
N LYS A 5 9.30 -2.16 -44.82
CA LYS A 5 9.91 -2.38 -43.50
C LYS A 5 10.69 -3.71 -43.45
N THR A 6 10.20 -4.74 -44.12
CA THR A 6 10.87 -6.05 -44.19
C THR A 6 12.16 -5.99 -45.01
N VAL A 7 12.15 -5.27 -46.14
CA VAL A 7 13.35 -5.05 -46.97
C VAL A 7 14.40 -4.24 -46.20
N LEU A 8 14.01 -3.14 -45.54
CA LEU A 8 14.90 -2.33 -44.71
C LEU A 8 15.51 -3.12 -43.54
N ARG A 9 14.73 -3.98 -42.88
CA ARG A 9 15.25 -4.86 -41.81
C ARG A 9 16.26 -5.88 -42.33
N ARG A 10 16.01 -6.47 -43.51
CA ARG A 10 16.93 -7.42 -44.13
C ARG A 10 18.24 -6.74 -44.55
N ALA A 11 18.16 -5.57 -45.17
CA ALA A 11 19.32 -4.76 -45.55
C ALA A 11 20.16 -4.32 -44.33
N ALA A 12 19.50 -3.85 -43.27
CA ALA A 12 20.18 -3.49 -42.02
C ALA A 12 20.87 -4.71 -41.36
N LYS A 13 20.22 -5.88 -41.36
CA LYS A 13 20.80 -7.11 -40.83
C LYS A 13 22.02 -7.58 -41.63
N ALA A 14 21.96 -7.48 -42.96
CA ALA A 14 23.10 -7.78 -43.84
C ALA A 14 24.27 -6.81 -43.62
N ALA A 15 24.00 -5.50 -43.54
CA ALA A 15 25.01 -4.48 -43.28
C ALA A 15 25.67 -4.63 -41.91
N ILE A 16 24.89 -4.93 -40.86
CA ILE A 16 25.43 -5.23 -39.52
C ILE A 16 26.27 -6.50 -39.55
N GLY A 17 25.87 -7.51 -40.35
CA GLY A 17 26.61 -8.76 -40.53
C GLY A 17 28.04 -8.60 -41.03
N LEU A 18 28.30 -7.55 -41.82
CA LEU A 18 29.63 -7.24 -42.39
C LEU A 18 30.57 -6.49 -41.43
N LEU A 19 30.07 -6.02 -40.28
CA LEU A 19 30.89 -5.26 -39.33
C LEU A 19 31.81 -6.17 -38.48
N PRO A 20 32.97 -5.65 -38.05
CA PRO A 20 33.80 -6.30 -37.02
C PRO A 20 33.02 -6.57 -35.73
N ALA A 21 33.42 -7.60 -34.98
CA ALA A 21 32.73 -8.00 -33.73
C ALA A 21 32.59 -6.84 -32.73
N GLN A 22 33.68 -6.08 -32.49
CA GLN A 22 33.65 -4.91 -31.61
C GLN A 22 32.65 -3.84 -32.06
N SER A 23 32.52 -3.61 -33.37
CA SER A 23 31.55 -2.67 -33.93
C SER A 23 30.11 -3.17 -33.76
N LYS A 24 29.88 -4.49 -33.89
CA LYS A 24 28.58 -5.12 -33.63
C LYS A 24 28.18 -4.99 -32.16
N ASP A 25 29.09 -5.26 -31.23
CA ASP A 25 28.85 -5.14 -29.80
C ASP A 25 28.55 -3.69 -29.40
N MET A 26 29.32 -2.73 -29.93
CA MET A 26 29.07 -1.31 -29.71
C MET A 26 27.69 -0.88 -30.25
N LEU A 27 27.31 -1.31 -31.46
CA LEU A 27 25.99 -1.00 -32.03
C LEU A 27 24.85 -1.65 -31.23
N LEU A 28 25.04 -2.88 -30.78
CA LEU A 28 24.07 -3.59 -29.96
C LEU A 28 23.90 -2.92 -28.59
N GLN A 29 24.99 -2.49 -27.97
CA GLN A 29 24.97 -1.72 -26.73
C GLN A 29 24.23 -0.39 -26.91
N ARG A 30 24.53 0.36 -27.98
CA ARG A 30 23.82 1.61 -28.32
C ARG A 30 22.33 1.36 -28.57
N TYR A 31 21.98 0.26 -29.24
CA TYR A 31 20.60 -0.15 -29.45
C TYR A 31 19.88 -0.43 -28.13
N TYR A 32 20.48 -1.21 -27.23
CA TYR A 32 19.90 -1.48 -25.90
C TYR A 32 19.75 -0.21 -25.07
N GLN A 33 20.77 0.64 -25.02
CA GLN A 33 20.70 1.94 -24.34
C GLN A 33 19.55 2.80 -24.88
N TRP A 34 19.39 2.89 -26.21
CA TRP A 34 18.30 3.63 -26.83
C TRP A 34 16.93 3.02 -26.49
N ARG A 35 16.79 1.69 -26.60
CA ARG A 35 15.55 0.95 -26.30
C ARG A 35 15.15 1.17 -24.84
N ASP A 36 16.08 0.96 -23.92
CA ASP A 36 15.84 1.00 -22.48
C ASP A 36 15.59 2.44 -22.01
N SER A 37 16.31 3.42 -22.57
CA SER A 37 16.02 4.84 -22.33
C SER A 37 14.63 5.24 -22.81
N ARG A 38 14.19 4.71 -23.96
CA ARG A 38 12.83 4.94 -24.47
C ARG A 38 11.78 4.30 -23.57
N ALA A 39 12.00 3.07 -23.11
CA ALA A 39 11.11 2.37 -22.18
C ALA A 39 11.01 3.12 -20.85
N LEU A 40 12.13 3.53 -20.25
CA LEU A 40 12.17 4.30 -19.00
C LEU A 40 11.40 5.63 -19.13
N ARG A 41 11.62 6.40 -20.20
CA ARG A 41 10.87 7.65 -20.44
C ARG A 41 9.37 7.41 -20.59
N ALA A 42 8.97 6.29 -21.18
CA ALA A 42 7.56 5.92 -21.27
C ALA A 42 6.99 5.52 -19.90
N GLY A 43 7.77 4.79 -19.09
CA GLY A 43 7.45 4.46 -17.69
C GLY A 43 7.24 5.71 -16.84
N ILE A 44 8.20 6.64 -16.83
CA ILE A 44 8.09 7.89 -16.05
C ILE A 44 6.86 8.71 -16.46
N ARG A 45 6.55 8.80 -17.76
CA ARG A 45 5.34 9.48 -18.24
C ARG A 45 4.06 8.78 -17.77
N TYR A 46 4.08 7.45 -17.75
CA TYR A 46 2.99 6.66 -17.25
C TYR A 46 2.78 6.87 -15.74
N ASP A 47 3.85 6.82 -14.95
CA ASP A 47 3.80 7.03 -13.50
C ASP A 47 3.34 8.45 -13.15
N LEU A 48 3.82 9.45 -13.89
CA LEU A 48 3.35 10.83 -13.76
C LEU A 48 1.85 10.93 -14.06
N SER A 49 1.40 10.36 -15.17
CA SER A 49 -0.02 10.35 -15.53
C SER A 49 -0.88 9.65 -14.48
N ASN A 50 -0.43 8.49 -14.00
CA ASN A 50 -1.12 7.72 -12.97
C ASN A 50 -1.21 8.53 -11.67
N TYR A 51 -0.11 9.16 -11.24
CA TYR A 51 -0.13 9.92 -10.00
C TYR A 51 -1.00 11.18 -10.11
N LEU A 52 -0.94 11.91 -11.22
CA LEU A 52 -1.77 13.10 -11.43
C LEU A 52 -3.27 12.80 -11.47
N THR A 53 -3.65 11.60 -11.94
CA THR A 53 -5.06 11.23 -12.14
C THR A 53 -5.63 10.34 -11.04
N GLY A 54 -4.80 9.51 -10.42
CA GLY A 54 -5.19 8.53 -9.41
C GLY A 54 -4.82 8.91 -7.98
N SER A 55 -4.05 9.98 -7.75
CA SER A 55 -3.80 10.51 -6.39
C SER A 55 -4.74 11.64 -6.00
N GLY A 56 -4.79 11.94 -4.71
CA GLY A 56 -5.53 13.08 -4.17
C GLY A 56 -4.85 14.44 -4.40
N LEU A 57 -3.65 14.50 -5.00
CA LEU A 57 -2.86 15.74 -5.21
C LEU A 57 -3.66 16.88 -5.85
N LEU A 58 -4.31 16.61 -6.99
CA LEU A 58 -5.11 17.61 -7.74
C LEU A 58 -6.62 17.40 -7.57
N ARG A 59 -7.01 16.40 -6.77
CA ARG A 59 -8.37 15.83 -6.74
C ARG A 59 -8.89 15.63 -5.32
N GLN A 60 -8.35 16.37 -4.35
CA GLN A 60 -8.66 16.19 -2.93
C GLN A 60 -10.17 16.20 -2.63
N TYR A 61 -10.94 17.07 -3.30
CA TYR A 61 -12.39 17.18 -3.11
C TYR A 61 -13.23 16.40 -4.13
N GLN A 62 -12.60 15.68 -5.07
CA GLN A 62 -13.32 14.93 -6.11
C GLN A 62 -13.62 13.49 -5.68
N HIS A 63 -12.75 12.91 -4.86
CA HIS A 63 -12.91 11.54 -4.36
C HIS A 63 -13.13 11.59 -2.85
N ARG A 64 -14.14 10.83 -2.38
CA ARG A 64 -14.46 10.67 -0.97
C ARG A 64 -13.22 10.29 -0.14
N SER A 65 -12.46 9.32 -0.64
CA SER A 65 -11.21 8.80 -0.07
C SER A 65 -10.10 9.84 0.06
N SER A 66 -9.95 10.74 -0.91
CA SER A 66 -8.96 11.82 -0.84
C SER A 66 -9.31 12.82 0.28
N LEU A 67 -10.59 13.13 0.44
CA LEU A 67 -11.07 14.01 1.51
C LEU A 67 -10.97 13.31 2.88
N GLU A 68 -11.31 12.02 2.97
CA GLU A 68 -11.08 11.18 4.16
C GLU A 68 -9.60 11.16 4.53
N ALA A 69 -8.70 10.95 3.56
CA ALA A 69 -7.26 10.98 3.80
C ALA A 69 -6.76 12.34 4.32
N GLY A 70 -7.36 13.44 3.86
CA GLY A 70 -7.10 14.79 4.37
C GLY A 70 -7.50 14.94 5.83
N LEU A 71 -8.71 14.49 6.18
CA LEU A 71 -9.20 14.46 7.56
C LEU A 71 -8.32 13.58 8.45
N ILE A 72 -7.98 12.38 7.99
CA ILE A 72 -7.08 11.44 8.68
C ILE A 72 -5.73 12.09 8.96
N LYS A 73 -5.12 12.69 7.95
CA LYS A 73 -3.86 13.41 8.10
C LYS A 73 -3.96 14.55 9.12
N ALA A 74 -5.06 15.30 9.12
CA ALA A 74 -5.24 16.44 10.00
C ALA A 74 -5.49 16.02 11.46
N TYR A 75 -6.38 15.05 11.74
CA TYR A 75 -6.64 14.61 13.12
C TYR A 75 -5.43 13.87 13.69
N HIS A 76 -4.70 13.11 12.86
CA HIS A 76 -3.50 12.42 13.32
C HIS A 76 -2.36 13.38 13.71
N ARG A 77 -2.32 14.60 13.13
CA ARG A 77 -1.41 15.66 13.61
C ARG A 77 -1.79 16.14 15.01
N ILE A 78 -3.08 16.21 15.32
CA ILE A 78 -3.58 16.58 16.65
C ILE A 78 -3.23 15.49 17.67
N GLU A 79 -3.55 14.23 17.37
CA GLU A 79 -3.23 13.07 18.22
C GLU A 79 -1.74 13.01 18.57
N LYS A 80 -0.86 13.16 17.57
CA LYS A 80 0.59 13.18 17.77
C LYS A 80 1.04 14.31 18.70
N GLY A 81 0.44 15.48 18.60
CA GLY A 81 0.76 16.60 19.47
C GLY A 81 0.29 16.38 20.91
N LEU A 82 -0.91 15.81 21.09
CA LEU A 82 -1.44 15.42 22.41
C LEU A 82 -0.64 14.29 23.07
N ALA A 83 -0.08 13.37 22.27
CA ALA A 83 0.71 12.25 22.75
C ALA A 83 2.16 12.61 23.15
N LEU A 84 2.57 13.87 23.02
CA LEU A 84 3.89 14.32 23.47
C LEU A 84 3.96 14.32 25.01
N ARG A 85 5.18 14.24 25.55
CA ARG A 85 5.41 14.31 27.00
C ARG A 85 4.88 15.61 27.62
N GLU A 86 5.06 16.73 26.91
CA GLU A 86 4.60 18.07 27.30
C GLU A 86 3.93 18.73 26.10
N PRO A 87 2.64 18.44 25.82
CA PRO A 87 1.91 19.07 24.73
C PRO A 87 1.81 20.58 24.96
N ARG A 88 2.06 21.38 23.92
CA ARG A 88 1.98 22.86 24.01
C ARG A 88 0.52 23.32 23.96
N PRO A 89 -0.01 24.10 24.92
CA PRO A 89 -1.34 24.68 24.82
C PRO A 89 -1.55 25.47 23.51
N GLY A 90 -2.69 25.25 22.85
CA GLY A 90 -3.09 25.92 21.60
C GLY A 90 -2.35 25.45 20.34
N PHE A 91 -1.61 24.33 20.38
CA PHE A 91 -0.88 23.82 19.22
C PHE A 91 -1.81 23.41 18.06
N GLY A 92 -1.29 23.37 16.83
CA GLY A 92 -1.99 22.71 15.72
C GLY A 92 -3.28 23.39 15.25
N ARG A 93 -3.45 24.69 15.49
CA ARG A 93 -4.61 25.48 15.03
C ARG A 93 -4.90 25.30 13.54
N ASP A 94 -3.87 25.24 12.71
CA ASP A 94 -3.98 24.98 11.26
C ASP A 94 -4.61 23.61 10.94
N ALA A 95 -4.27 22.58 11.73
CA ALA A 95 -4.85 21.25 11.60
C ALA A 95 -6.31 21.24 12.08
N VAL A 96 -6.64 21.95 13.16
CA VAL A 96 -8.03 22.09 13.63
C VAL A 96 -8.89 22.85 12.61
N ASP A 97 -8.40 23.97 12.06
CA ASP A 97 -9.10 24.74 11.03
C ASP A 97 -9.36 23.87 9.78
N THR A 98 -8.39 23.04 9.41
CA THR A 98 -8.53 22.05 8.33
C THR A 98 -9.61 21.02 8.66
N LEU A 99 -9.61 20.45 9.86
CA LEU A 99 -10.62 19.46 10.28
C LEU A 99 -12.04 20.03 10.25
N LEU A 100 -12.23 21.26 10.70
CA LEU A 100 -13.55 21.90 10.66
C LEU A 100 -13.98 22.18 9.23
N ARG A 101 -13.15 22.84 8.42
CA ARG A 101 -13.46 23.19 7.03
C ARG A 101 -13.71 21.93 6.18
N ASP A 102 -12.79 20.97 6.22
CA ASP A 102 -12.87 19.79 5.37
C ASP A 102 -13.90 18.80 5.92
N GLY A 103 -14.15 18.79 7.24
CA GLY A 103 -15.16 17.97 7.89
C GLY A 103 -16.59 18.41 7.53
N GLU A 104 -16.85 19.71 7.57
CA GLU A 104 -18.11 20.29 7.08
C GLU A 104 -18.31 20.01 5.60
N LYS A 105 -17.24 20.14 4.80
CA LYS A 105 -17.30 19.83 3.37
C LYS A 105 -17.59 18.36 3.12
N PHE A 106 -16.97 17.45 3.88
CA PHE A 106 -17.20 16.02 3.81
C PHE A 106 -18.65 15.68 4.16
N LEU A 107 -19.16 16.26 5.26
CA LEU A 107 -20.54 16.07 5.70
C LEU A 107 -21.53 16.53 4.62
N GLN A 108 -21.27 17.67 3.96
CA GLN A 108 -22.10 18.18 2.87
C GLN A 108 -22.12 17.24 1.65
N LEU A 109 -20.96 16.70 1.26
CA LEU A 109 -20.81 15.91 0.02
C LEU A 109 -21.17 14.44 0.19
N HIS A 110 -20.91 13.85 1.36
CA HIS A 110 -20.95 12.41 1.59
C HIS A 110 -21.83 12.00 2.78
N GLY A 111 -22.33 12.97 3.53
CA GLY A 111 -23.14 12.73 4.72
C GLY A 111 -22.33 12.27 5.94
N PRO A 112 -23.03 11.93 7.03
CA PRO A 112 -22.44 11.41 8.26
C PRO A 112 -21.61 10.13 8.03
N SER A 113 -20.44 10.02 8.67
CA SER A 113 -19.56 8.85 8.52
C SER A 113 -18.75 8.56 9.79
N THR A 114 -18.22 7.33 9.88
CA THR A 114 -17.30 6.93 10.96
C THR A 114 -15.99 7.72 10.94
N THR A 115 -15.53 8.19 9.77
CA THR A 115 -14.38 9.10 9.66
C THR A 115 -14.63 10.42 10.40
N LEU A 116 -15.82 11.00 10.25
CA LEU A 116 -16.20 12.21 10.97
C LEU A 116 -16.36 11.98 12.47
N VAL A 117 -16.78 10.78 12.89
CA VAL A 117 -16.78 10.40 14.32
C VAL A 117 -15.35 10.48 14.89
N ARG A 118 -14.34 9.94 14.18
CA ARG A 118 -12.93 10.04 14.59
C ARG A 118 -12.45 11.49 14.69
N VAL A 119 -12.87 12.34 13.73
CA VAL A 119 -12.57 13.78 13.77
C VAL A 119 -13.15 14.44 15.02
N VAL A 120 -14.43 14.21 15.31
CA VAL A 120 -15.08 14.77 16.51
C VAL A 120 -14.37 14.31 17.79
N GLN A 121 -14.03 13.03 17.90
CA GLN A 121 -13.34 12.48 19.07
C GLN A 121 -11.94 13.09 19.28
N ALA A 122 -11.14 13.22 18.22
CA ALA A 122 -9.83 13.87 18.31
C ALA A 122 -9.96 15.36 18.70
N LEU A 123 -10.98 16.05 18.20
CA LEU A 123 -11.27 17.44 18.58
C LEU A 123 -11.80 17.55 20.01
N ASP A 124 -12.56 16.58 20.50
CA ASP A 124 -13.03 16.53 21.89
C ASP A 124 -11.87 16.43 22.88
N GLU A 125 -10.90 15.55 22.60
CA GLU A 125 -9.68 15.44 23.41
C GLU A 125 -8.85 16.73 23.34
N TYR A 126 -8.73 17.33 22.15
CA TYR A 126 -8.06 18.62 21.97
C TYR A 126 -8.73 19.74 22.78
N VAL A 127 -10.07 19.80 22.78
CA VAL A 127 -10.84 20.76 23.57
C VAL A 127 -10.64 20.53 25.06
N ALA A 128 -10.69 19.27 25.51
CA ALA A 128 -10.49 18.92 26.92
C ALA A 128 -9.11 19.35 27.43
N PHE A 129 -8.06 19.03 26.67
CA PHE A 129 -6.69 19.44 26.98
C PHE A 129 -6.56 20.97 27.08
N ASN A 130 -7.05 21.69 26.07
CA ASN A 130 -6.86 23.14 25.99
C ASN A 130 -7.69 23.95 27.01
N ARG A 131 -8.91 23.48 27.34
CA ARG A 131 -9.70 24.05 28.44
C ARG A 131 -8.97 23.95 29.77
N GLY A 132 -8.32 22.81 30.04
CA GLY A 132 -7.49 22.62 31.23
C GLY A 132 -6.30 23.58 31.33
N HIS A 133 -5.92 24.22 30.23
CA HIS A 133 -4.80 25.16 30.13
C HIS A 133 -5.24 26.61 29.85
N GLY A 134 -6.53 26.94 29.96
CA GLY A 134 -7.04 28.31 29.82
C GLY A 134 -6.98 28.89 28.40
N VAL A 135 -6.91 28.05 27.37
CA VAL A 135 -6.91 28.50 25.96
C VAL A 135 -8.34 28.83 25.51
N ASP A 136 -8.53 29.97 24.84
CA ASP A 136 -9.81 30.34 24.25
C ASP A 136 -10.12 29.51 22.99
N LEU A 137 -11.29 28.87 23.00
CA LEU A 137 -11.79 27.96 21.97
C LEU A 137 -13.15 28.39 21.41
N ALA A 138 -13.60 29.63 21.63
CA ALA A 138 -14.90 30.12 21.16
C ALA A 138 -15.11 29.95 19.65
N TRP A 139 -14.03 29.96 18.86
CA TRP A 139 -14.02 29.78 17.40
C TRP A 139 -14.24 28.32 16.95
N LEU A 140 -13.95 27.34 17.80
CA LEU A 140 -14.02 25.90 17.50
C LEU A 140 -15.35 25.29 17.96
N LEU A 141 -15.78 25.63 19.18
CA LEU A 141 -16.88 24.94 19.87
C LEU A 141 -18.20 24.92 19.09
N PRO A 142 -18.69 26.01 18.47
CA PRO A 142 -19.97 25.98 17.75
C PRO A 142 -19.94 25.06 16.53
N ARG A 143 -18.81 25.03 15.81
CA ARG A 143 -18.63 24.20 14.60
C ARG A 143 -18.51 22.72 14.95
N LEU A 144 -17.79 22.41 16.02
CA LEU A 144 -17.69 21.04 16.55
C LEU A 144 -19.06 20.50 16.98
N GLU A 145 -19.86 21.33 17.67
CA GLU A 145 -21.18 20.94 18.13
C GLU A 145 -22.16 20.71 16.97
N ALA A 146 -22.15 21.57 15.95
CA ALA A 146 -22.95 21.37 14.74
C ALA A 146 -22.60 20.03 14.03
N MET A 147 -21.30 19.71 13.94
CA MET A 147 -20.87 18.43 13.37
C MET A 147 -21.33 17.24 14.23
N ARG A 148 -21.25 17.35 15.56
CA ARG A 148 -21.73 16.29 16.48
C ARG A 148 -23.23 16.02 16.30
N GLN A 149 -24.05 17.06 16.23
CA GLN A 149 -25.50 16.94 16.05
C GLN A 149 -25.85 16.24 14.75
N ALA A 150 -25.15 16.58 13.65
CA ALA A 150 -25.33 15.90 12.37
C ALA A 150 -24.99 14.40 12.43
N LEU A 151 -23.92 14.02 13.16
CA LEU A 151 -23.53 12.61 13.35
C LEU A 151 -24.51 11.84 14.25
N GLN A 152 -25.10 12.49 15.25
CA GLN A 152 -26.15 11.91 16.09
C GLN A 152 -27.42 11.63 15.28
N ALA A 153 -27.87 12.60 14.46
CA ALA A 153 -28.99 12.42 13.55
C ALA A 153 -28.76 11.28 12.54
N GLY A 154 -27.51 11.09 12.12
CA GLY A 154 -27.09 10.00 11.23
C GLY A 154 -26.86 8.63 11.90
N ASN A 155 -27.03 8.51 13.23
CA ASN A 155 -26.80 7.28 14.00
C ASN A 155 -25.38 6.66 13.82
N CYS A 156 -24.37 7.46 13.49
CA CYS A 156 -23.02 6.96 13.15
C CYS A 156 -22.21 6.49 14.37
N TRP A 157 -22.62 6.89 15.57
CA TRP A 157 -21.95 6.53 16.83
C TRP A 157 -22.11 5.04 17.21
N ARG A 158 -23.09 4.33 16.63
CA ARG A 158 -23.36 2.92 16.94
C ARG A 158 -22.52 1.92 16.12
N ALA A 159 -21.75 2.39 15.14
CA ALA A 159 -21.18 1.52 14.10
C ALA A 159 -19.82 0.85 14.43
N ALA A 160 -19.17 1.14 15.55
CA ALA A 160 -17.97 0.44 16.06
C ALA A 160 -17.53 1.05 17.41
N PRO A 161 -16.66 0.39 18.22
CA PRO A 161 -15.86 1.10 19.20
C PRO A 161 -14.88 2.01 18.45
N VAL A 162 -15.28 3.27 18.23
CA VAL A 162 -14.42 4.26 17.58
C VAL A 162 -13.51 4.82 18.66
N GLU A 163 -12.23 4.46 18.64
CA GLU A 163 -11.20 5.00 19.53
C GLU A 163 -10.24 5.85 18.68
N ALA A 164 -10.64 7.09 18.34
CA ALA A 164 -9.68 8.12 17.91
C ALA A 164 -9.15 8.89 19.13
N GLY A 165 -8.06 9.61 18.96
CA GLY A 165 -7.38 10.30 20.06
C GLY A 165 -6.13 9.56 20.53
N THR A 166 -5.75 9.79 21.79
CA THR A 166 -4.63 9.11 22.44
C THR A 166 -5.09 7.96 23.33
N ARG A 167 -4.20 6.98 23.52
CA ARG A 167 -4.42 5.87 24.46
C ARG A 167 -3.21 5.66 25.34
N LEU A 168 -3.44 5.40 26.62
CA LEU A 168 -2.39 5.00 27.54
C LEU A 168 -1.91 3.58 27.19
N VAL A 169 -0.62 3.39 27.00
CA VAL A 169 0.01 2.08 26.78
C VAL A 169 1.05 1.85 27.87
N ARG A 170 0.95 0.72 28.59
CA ARG A 170 1.95 0.38 29.61
C ARG A 170 3.08 -0.41 28.98
N ARG A 171 4.31 -0.07 29.39
CA ARG A 171 5.52 -0.80 29.00
C ARG A 171 5.40 -2.30 29.29
N ASP A 172 4.86 -2.66 30.44
CA ASP A 172 4.82 -4.05 30.89
C ASP A 172 3.88 -4.91 30.02
N ASP A 173 2.80 -4.32 29.47
CA ASP A 173 1.91 -4.98 28.51
C ASP A 173 2.65 -5.29 27.20
N ILE A 174 3.43 -4.31 26.68
CA ILE A 174 4.26 -4.51 25.48
C ILE A 174 5.32 -5.58 25.76
N HIS A 175 6.00 -5.51 26.90
CA HIS A 175 7.05 -6.47 27.26
C HIS A 175 6.48 -7.88 27.43
N ALA A 176 5.31 -8.04 28.04
CA ALA A 176 4.66 -9.34 28.19
C ALA A 176 4.38 -9.98 26.83
N ALA A 177 3.88 -9.21 25.86
CA ALA A 177 3.61 -9.69 24.50
C ALA A 177 4.88 -9.90 23.65
N ALA A 178 5.95 -9.14 23.90
CA ALA A 178 7.17 -9.14 23.08
C ALA A 178 8.25 -10.14 23.53
N LYS A 179 8.08 -10.82 24.67
CA LYS A 179 9.09 -11.68 25.32
C LYS A 179 9.43 -12.99 24.58
N HIS A 180 9.07 -13.12 23.31
CA HIS A 180 9.33 -14.29 22.49
C HIS A 180 10.55 -14.08 21.60
N ASP A 181 11.47 -15.06 21.56
CA ASP A 181 12.50 -15.10 20.52
C ASP A 181 11.86 -15.50 19.19
N LEU A 182 11.78 -14.54 18.27
CA LEU A 182 11.22 -14.75 16.94
C LEU A 182 12.28 -15.13 15.90
N SER A 183 13.56 -15.25 16.28
CA SER A 183 14.66 -15.49 15.34
C SER A 183 14.42 -16.73 14.47
N ALA A 184 13.93 -17.82 15.08
CA ALA A 184 13.57 -19.04 14.37
C ALA A 184 12.40 -18.84 13.40
N PHE A 185 11.37 -18.07 13.80
CA PHE A 185 10.23 -17.73 12.95
C PHE A 185 10.68 -16.94 11.70
N PHE A 186 11.50 -15.92 11.88
CA PHE A 186 12.03 -15.13 10.76
C PHE A 186 12.93 -15.98 9.84
N ALA A 187 13.71 -16.92 10.40
CA ALA A 187 14.59 -17.80 9.64
C ALA A 187 13.84 -18.85 8.81
N GLN A 188 12.66 -19.30 9.28
CA GLN A 188 11.86 -20.33 8.60
C GLN A 188 10.94 -19.80 7.50
N ARG A 189 10.87 -18.48 7.30
CA ARG A 189 10.13 -17.91 6.17
C ARG A 189 10.94 -18.10 4.88
N TYR A 190 10.37 -18.85 3.94
CA TYR A 190 10.92 -19.08 2.59
C TYR A 190 9.96 -18.63 1.49
N SER A 191 10.46 -18.50 0.26
CA SER A 191 9.60 -18.38 -0.93
C SER A 191 9.21 -19.77 -1.41
N VAL A 192 8.00 -20.19 -1.07
CA VAL A 192 7.46 -21.53 -1.29
C VAL A 192 6.87 -21.65 -2.69
N ARG A 193 7.35 -22.62 -3.47
CA ARG A 193 6.94 -22.87 -4.87
C ARG A 193 6.41 -24.30 -5.06
N GLN A 194 6.05 -24.95 -3.96
CA GLN A 194 5.45 -26.27 -3.93
C GLN A 194 4.32 -26.15 -2.91
N PHE A 195 3.09 -26.38 -3.34
CA PHE A 195 1.91 -26.21 -2.51
C PHE A 195 1.15 -27.53 -2.47
N ALA A 196 0.60 -27.83 -1.30
CA ALA A 196 -0.30 -28.96 -1.13
C ALA A 196 -1.65 -28.66 -1.83
N PRO A 197 -2.37 -29.67 -2.32
CA PRO A 197 -3.54 -29.48 -3.19
C PRO A 197 -4.77 -28.91 -2.48
N GLU A 198 -4.76 -28.87 -1.14
CA GLU A 198 -5.87 -28.42 -0.32
C GLU A 198 -6.20 -26.94 -0.60
N PRO A 199 -7.50 -26.59 -0.68
CA PRO A 199 -7.91 -25.20 -0.83
C PRO A 199 -7.60 -24.41 0.44
N VAL A 200 -7.17 -23.16 0.27
CA VAL A 200 -6.95 -22.25 1.40
C VAL A 200 -8.29 -21.72 1.89
N GLN A 201 -8.56 -21.90 3.18
CA GLN A 201 -9.78 -21.43 3.83
C GLN A 201 -9.85 -19.89 3.87
N ALA A 202 -11.03 -19.33 3.63
CA ALA A 202 -11.24 -17.87 3.61
C ALA A 202 -10.95 -17.25 4.98
N GLU A 203 -11.24 -17.98 6.04
CA GLU A 203 -11.05 -17.57 7.44
C GLU A 203 -9.58 -17.29 7.75
N LEU A 204 -8.66 -18.12 7.24
CA LEU A 204 -7.21 -17.92 7.39
C LEU A 204 -6.75 -16.67 6.64
N ILE A 205 -7.28 -16.45 5.43
CA ILE A 205 -6.97 -15.27 4.63
C ILE A 205 -7.44 -14.01 5.35
N GLU A 206 -8.69 -13.97 5.82
CA GLU A 206 -9.22 -12.84 6.54
C GLU A 206 -8.48 -12.58 7.86
N GLN A 207 -8.14 -13.63 8.60
CA GLN A 207 -7.36 -13.52 9.82
C GLN A 207 -5.98 -12.90 9.53
N ALA A 208 -5.29 -13.35 8.48
CA ALA A 208 -4.01 -12.77 8.07
C ALA A 208 -4.13 -11.29 7.69
N VAL A 209 -5.21 -10.92 6.99
CA VAL A 209 -5.49 -9.52 6.62
C VAL A 209 -5.77 -8.67 7.85
N ARG A 210 -6.58 -9.16 8.80
CA ARG A 210 -6.85 -8.47 10.08
C ARG A 210 -5.56 -8.23 10.88
N MET A 211 -4.63 -9.18 10.87
CA MET A 211 -3.31 -9.00 11.48
C MET A 211 -2.48 -7.94 10.74
N ALA A 212 -2.47 -7.99 9.41
CA ALA A 212 -1.73 -7.05 8.57
C ALA A 212 -2.26 -5.60 8.62
N GLN A 213 -3.53 -5.39 8.96
CA GLN A 213 -4.12 -4.04 9.14
C GLN A 213 -3.40 -3.21 10.21
N LYS A 214 -2.63 -3.83 11.12
CA LYS A 214 -1.83 -3.10 12.10
C LYS A 214 -0.55 -2.46 11.53
N THR A 215 -0.25 -2.69 10.26
CA THR A 215 0.91 -2.10 9.57
C THR A 215 0.87 -0.56 9.64
N PRO A 216 1.98 0.10 10.01
CA PRO A 216 2.03 1.57 9.96
C PRO A 216 1.94 2.07 8.51
N SER A 217 1.22 3.18 8.33
CA SER A 217 1.13 3.90 7.06
C SER A 217 1.31 5.40 7.29
N VAL A 218 1.65 6.15 6.25
CA VAL A 218 1.92 7.58 6.41
C VAL A 218 0.67 8.33 6.88
N CYS A 219 0.79 8.97 8.04
CA CYS A 219 -0.31 9.61 8.74
C CYS A 219 -1.52 8.70 8.99
N ASN A 220 -1.31 7.38 9.11
CA ASN A 220 -2.35 6.38 9.36
C ASN A 220 -3.48 6.36 8.31
N ARG A 221 -3.15 6.58 7.02
CA ARG A 221 -4.13 6.59 5.91
C ARG A 221 -4.54 5.21 5.40
N GLU A 222 -3.92 4.14 5.93
CA GLU A 222 -4.35 2.76 5.72
C GLU A 222 -4.48 2.38 4.23
N SER A 223 -3.50 2.78 3.40
CA SER A 223 -3.60 2.69 1.93
C SER A 223 -3.52 1.26 1.38
N GLY A 224 -3.00 0.31 2.16
CA GLY A 224 -2.81 -1.09 1.75
C GLY A 224 -4.13 -1.83 1.54
N THR A 225 -4.25 -2.53 0.43
CA THR A 225 -5.42 -3.36 0.11
C THR A 225 -4.98 -4.68 -0.53
N VAL A 226 -5.84 -5.69 -0.44
CA VAL A 226 -5.61 -7.01 -1.04
C VAL A 226 -6.83 -7.45 -1.82
N PHE A 227 -6.61 -7.92 -3.05
CA PHE A 227 -7.61 -8.59 -3.85
C PHE A 227 -7.27 -10.09 -3.87
N VAL A 228 -8.24 -10.93 -3.50
CA VAL A 228 -8.06 -12.38 -3.38
C VAL A 228 -8.76 -13.08 -4.52
N VAL A 229 -8.09 -14.06 -5.13
CA VAL A 229 -8.61 -14.88 -6.21
C VAL A 229 -8.37 -16.34 -5.86
N THR A 230 -9.45 -17.12 -5.77
CA THR A 230 -9.44 -18.57 -5.46
C THR A 230 -9.98 -19.42 -6.61
N ASP A 231 -10.71 -18.81 -7.56
CA ASP A 231 -11.16 -19.50 -8.76
C ASP A 231 -9.96 -19.88 -9.65
N ARG A 232 -9.85 -21.17 -9.99
CA ARG A 232 -8.69 -21.73 -10.70
C ARG A 232 -8.51 -21.15 -12.10
N ALA A 233 -9.61 -20.97 -12.85
CA ALA A 233 -9.55 -20.42 -14.20
C ALA A 233 -9.10 -18.96 -14.18
N ARG A 234 -9.63 -18.19 -13.23
CA ARG A 234 -9.28 -16.79 -13.02
C ARG A 234 -7.85 -16.61 -12.52
N MET A 235 -7.39 -17.48 -11.63
CA MET A 235 -5.98 -17.50 -11.20
C MET A 235 -5.06 -17.74 -12.39
N ALA A 236 -5.36 -18.73 -13.25
CA ALA A 236 -4.55 -19.03 -14.43
C ALA A 236 -4.47 -17.83 -15.39
N GLU A 237 -5.59 -17.16 -15.65
CA GLU A 237 -5.65 -15.94 -16.48
C GLU A 237 -4.72 -14.84 -15.94
N LEU A 238 -4.82 -14.53 -14.64
CA LEU A 238 -4.06 -13.44 -14.03
C LEU A 238 -2.57 -13.81 -13.85
N MET A 239 -2.27 -15.07 -13.50
CA MET A 239 -0.89 -15.55 -13.40
C MET A 239 -0.17 -15.58 -14.75
N ALA A 240 -0.88 -15.74 -15.86
CA ALA A 240 -0.29 -15.65 -17.20
C ALA A 240 0.32 -14.27 -17.50
N LEU A 241 -0.11 -13.22 -16.79
CA LEU A 241 0.42 -11.86 -16.90
C LEU A 241 1.68 -11.64 -16.03
N GLN A 242 2.07 -12.61 -15.21
CA GLN A 242 3.17 -12.53 -14.28
C GLN A 242 4.26 -13.55 -14.67
N ASN A 243 5.51 -13.11 -14.78
CA ASN A 243 6.57 -13.97 -15.33
C ASN A 243 7.25 -14.90 -14.31
N GLY A 244 7.15 -14.61 -13.03
CA GLY A 244 7.87 -15.28 -11.93
C GLY A 244 7.17 -16.53 -11.35
N ASN A 245 5.95 -16.88 -11.78
CA ASN A 245 5.23 -18.07 -11.29
C ASN A 245 5.44 -19.33 -12.15
N ARG A 246 6.17 -19.22 -13.25
CA ARG A 246 6.38 -20.33 -14.20
C ARG A 246 6.94 -21.55 -13.48
N GLY A 247 6.30 -22.71 -13.71
CA GLY A 247 6.70 -23.99 -13.14
C GLY A 247 6.05 -24.35 -11.80
N PHE A 248 5.23 -23.46 -11.21
CA PHE A 248 4.50 -23.78 -9.98
C PHE A 248 3.16 -23.05 -9.79
N GLY A 249 2.84 -22.04 -10.62
CA GLY A 249 1.66 -21.20 -10.42
C GLY A 249 0.33 -21.98 -10.40
N ASP A 250 0.26 -23.09 -11.12
CA ASP A 250 -0.86 -24.03 -11.15
C ASP A 250 -1.10 -24.75 -9.81
N GLN A 251 -0.06 -24.87 -8.97
CA GLN A 251 -0.16 -25.51 -7.66
C GLN A 251 -0.71 -24.58 -6.58
N ALA A 252 -0.63 -23.25 -6.75
CA ALA A 252 -1.07 -22.30 -5.73
C ALA A 252 -2.55 -22.50 -5.37
N GLY A 253 -2.89 -22.51 -4.08
CA GLY A 253 -4.26 -22.63 -3.61
C GLY A 253 -5.06 -21.33 -3.69
N ALA A 254 -4.37 -20.19 -3.69
CA ALA A 254 -4.94 -18.86 -3.90
C ALA A 254 -3.91 -17.90 -4.50
N LEU A 255 -4.40 -16.85 -5.15
CA LEU A 255 -3.62 -15.70 -5.60
C LEU A 255 -4.10 -14.45 -4.86
N MET A 256 -3.17 -13.70 -4.28
CA MET A 256 -3.43 -12.37 -3.77
C MET A 256 -2.75 -11.32 -4.64
N ILE A 257 -3.45 -10.21 -4.93
CA ILE A 257 -2.88 -9.02 -5.56
C ILE A 257 -2.86 -7.93 -4.50
N ILE A 258 -1.65 -7.59 -4.04
CA ILE A 258 -1.44 -6.58 -3.01
C ILE A 258 -1.28 -5.24 -3.72
N THR A 259 -2.06 -4.25 -3.30
CA THR A 259 -2.05 -2.91 -3.90
C THR A 259 -2.06 -1.82 -2.84
N SER A 260 -1.72 -0.59 -3.23
CA SER A 260 -1.85 0.60 -2.39
C SER A 260 -2.71 1.66 -3.08
N ARG A 261 -3.69 2.19 -2.37
CA ARG A 261 -4.60 3.24 -2.82
C ARG A 261 -3.88 4.58 -2.95
N GLN A 262 -3.68 5.04 -4.18
CA GLN A 262 -2.97 6.29 -4.44
C GLN A 262 -3.80 7.53 -4.14
N ASP A 263 -5.12 7.43 -4.20
CA ASP A 263 -6.04 8.54 -3.94
C ASP A 263 -5.94 9.09 -2.51
N THR A 264 -5.35 8.31 -1.60
CA THR A 264 -5.02 8.74 -0.25
C THR A 264 -3.78 9.66 -0.15
N PHE A 265 -2.97 9.78 -1.20
CA PHE A 265 -1.76 10.63 -1.22
C PHE A 265 -2.06 12.02 -1.78
N LEU A 266 -1.64 13.06 -1.04
CA LEU A 266 -2.16 14.43 -1.18
C LEU A 266 -1.09 15.45 -1.59
N SER A 267 0.15 15.03 -1.82
CA SER A 267 1.27 15.92 -2.14
C SER A 267 2.23 15.32 -3.16
N ALA A 268 2.97 16.14 -3.89
CA ALA A 268 3.97 15.66 -4.85
C ALA A 268 5.12 14.88 -4.20
N GLY A 269 5.41 15.16 -2.91
CA GLY A 269 6.40 14.43 -2.13
C GLY A 269 6.02 12.97 -1.86
N GLU A 270 4.72 12.66 -1.86
CA GLU A 270 4.20 11.32 -1.58
C GLU A 270 4.12 10.43 -2.83
N ARG A 271 4.66 10.86 -3.98
CA ARG A 271 4.58 10.10 -5.23
C ARG A 271 5.12 8.68 -5.11
N TYR A 272 6.09 8.43 -4.23
CA TYR A 272 6.64 7.09 -3.99
C TYR A 272 6.02 6.34 -2.81
N GLN A 273 5.08 6.98 -2.11
CA GLN A 273 4.55 6.48 -0.85
C GLN A 273 3.76 5.20 -1.02
N ALA A 274 3.08 5.03 -2.17
CA ALA A 274 2.35 3.82 -2.49
C ALA A 274 3.22 2.55 -2.39
N TRP A 275 4.47 2.61 -2.86
CA TRP A 275 5.40 1.49 -2.80
C TRP A 275 5.98 1.26 -1.40
N ILE A 276 6.15 2.33 -0.61
CA ILE A 276 6.61 2.24 0.78
C ILE A 276 5.53 1.58 1.64
N ASP A 277 4.33 2.18 1.69
CA ASP A 277 3.22 1.68 2.51
C ASP A 277 2.78 0.29 2.04
N GLY A 278 2.70 0.10 0.72
CA GLY A 278 2.36 -1.20 0.14
C GLY A 278 3.39 -2.29 0.42
N GLY A 279 4.69 -1.96 0.41
CA GLY A 279 5.76 -2.90 0.75
C GLY A 279 5.74 -3.32 2.22
N LEU A 280 5.51 -2.35 3.12
CA LEU A 280 5.31 -2.62 4.56
C LEU A 280 4.10 -3.53 4.78
N PHE A 281 2.97 -3.22 4.15
CA PHE A 281 1.74 -4.00 4.27
C PHE A 281 1.91 -5.42 3.73
N ALA A 282 2.59 -5.57 2.58
CA ALA A 282 2.90 -6.87 2.01
C ALA A 282 3.75 -7.73 2.95
N MET A 283 4.78 -7.16 3.57
CA MET A 283 5.62 -7.91 4.52
C MET A 283 4.85 -8.35 5.77
N SER A 284 4.03 -7.47 6.35
CA SER A 284 3.16 -7.84 7.48
C SER A 284 2.20 -8.96 7.11
N LEU A 285 1.58 -8.89 5.93
CA LEU A 285 0.68 -9.93 5.44
C LEU A 285 1.40 -11.27 5.23
N ILE A 286 2.61 -11.25 4.67
CA ILE A 286 3.44 -12.44 4.50
C ILE A 286 3.77 -13.09 5.85
N TYR A 287 4.15 -12.30 6.86
CA TYR A 287 4.40 -12.86 8.19
C TYR A 287 3.12 -13.35 8.87
N ALA A 288 1.99 -12.67 8.68
CA ALA A 288 0.72 -13.14 9.18
C ALA A 288 0.34 -14.50 8.58
N LEU A 289 0.42 -14.65 7.25
CA LEU A 289 0.18 -15.92 6.56
C LEU A 289 1.16 -17.02 7.02
N HIS A 290 2.44 -16.68 7.18
CA HIS A 290 3.44 -17.62 7.69
C HIS A 290 3.12 -18.09 9.12
N SER A 291 2.67 -17.18 10.00
CA SER A 291 2.28 -17.51 11.38
C SER A 291 1.04 -18.41 11.46
N LEU A 292 0.22 -18.42 10.42
CA LEU A 292 -0.94 -19.31 10.27
C LEU A 292 -0.59 -20.62 9.53
N GLY A 293 0.70 -20.90 9.31
CA GLY A 293 1.16 -22.14 8.70
C GLY A 293 1.06 -22.19 7.17
N LEU A 294 0.81 -21.07 6.51
CA LEU A 294 0.70 -21.02 5.05
C LEU A 294 2.03 -20.69 4.36
N GLY A 295 2.27 -21.31 3.21
CA GLY A 295 3.39 -21.01 2.33
C GLY A 295 3.07 -19.86 1.39
N THR A 296 4.06 -19.00 1.13
CA THR A 296 3.90 -17.88 0.18
C THR A 296 5.07 -17.75 -0.78
N CYS A 297 4.80 -17.25 -1.99
CA CYS A 297 5.84 -16.77 -2.91
C CYS A 297 5.50 -15.40 -3.45
N CYS A 298 6.36 -14.42 -3.17
CA CYS A 298 6.29 -13.09 -3.73
C CYS A 298 6.52 -13.14 -5.25
N LEU A 299 5.56 -12.61 -5.99
CA LEU A 299 5.59 -12.45 -7.43
C LEU A 299 5.67 -10.94 -7.71
N ASN A 300 6.89 -10.40 -7.66
CA ASN A 300 7.14 -8.96 -7.77
C ASN A 300 6.47 -8.34 -9.01
N TRP A 301 5.95 -7.12 -8.84
CA TRP A 301 5.24 -6.37 -9.89
C TRP A 301 5.94 -5.06 -10.27
N SER A 302 7.21 -5.18 -10.70
CA SER A 302 7.95 -4.07 -11.32
C SER A 302 7.96 -4.25 -12.83
N VAL A 303 6.89 -3.80 -13.49
CA VAL A 303 6.62 -4.09 -14.89
C VAL A 303 6.49 -2.83 -15.74
N GLU A 304 6.62 -2.97 -17.06
CA GLU A 304 6.35 -1.88 -17.99
C GLU A 304 4.85 -1.52 -18.03
N PRO A 305 4.51 -0.28 -18.44
CA PRO A 305 3.12 0.22 -18.44
C PRO A 305 2.09 -0.66 -19.16
N GLN A 306 2.50 -1.41 -20.18
CA GLN A 306 1.61 -2.31 -20.92
C GLN A 306 1.14 -3.47 -20.05
N ALA A 307 2.04 -4.08 -19.28
CA ALA A 307 1.72 -5.20 -18.41
C ALA A 307 0.86 -4.76 -17.21
N ASP A 308 1.17 -3.59 -16.61
CA ASP A 308 0.35 -3.05 -15.51
C ASP A 308 -1.09 -2.79 -15.96
N ARG A 309 -1.27 -2.16 -17.13
CA ARG A 309 -2.60 -1.95 -17.73
C ARG A 309 -3.32 -3.27 -18.02
N ALA A 310 -2.61 -4.26 -18.54
CA ALA A 310 -3.20 -5.58 -18.82
C ALA A 310 -3.70 -6.24 -17.54
N LEU A 311 -2.91 -6.23 -16.46
CA LEU A 311 -3.34 -6.79 -15.17
C LEU A 311 -4.53 -6.04 -14.60
N LYS A 312 -4.54 -4.71 -14.60
CA LYS A 312 -5.68 -3.93 -14.09
C LYS A 312 -6.95 -4.17 -14.89
N SER A 313 -6.83 -4.22 -16.21
CA SER A 313 -7.95 -4.48 -17.11
C SER A 313 -8.51 -5.90 -16.95
N ALA A 314 -7.64 -6.91 -16.90
CA ALA A 314 -8.07 -8.28 -16.64
C ALA A 314 -8.68 -8.35 -15.25
N SER A 315 -7.93 -7.90 -14.24
CA SER A 315 -8.26 -7.42 -12.90
C SER A 315 -9.71 -7.13 -12.54
N GLY A 316 -10.16 -6.01 -13.10
CA GLY A 316 -11.12 -5.12 -12.45
C GLY A 316 -10.49 -4.23 -11.36
N ILE A 317 -9.16 -4.29 -11.14
CA ILE A 317 -8.49 -3.44 -10.15
C ILE A 317 -8.56 -1.98 -10.59
N PRO A 318 -9.05 -1.06 -9.73
CA PRO A 318 -9.16 0.34 -10.07
C PRO A 318 -7.81 1.01 -10.39
N THR A 319 -7.83 2.03 -11.25
CA THR A 319 -6.61 2.67 -11.78
C THR A 319 -5.82 3.47 -10.74
N ASP A 320 -6.49 3.93 -9.69
CA ASP A 320 -5.93 4.59 -8.50
C ASP A 320 -5.20 3.60 -7.56
N HIS A 321 -5.26 2.29 -7.81
CA HIS A 321 -4.49 1.31 -7.04
C HIS A 321 -3.13 1.08 -7.71
N ALA A 322 -2.04 1.35 -6.98
CA ALA A 322 -0.71 0.93 -7.38
C ALA A 322 -0.54 -0.56 -7.03
N VAL A 323 -0.29 -1.42 -8.03
CA VAL A 323 -0.03 -2.83 -7.78
C VAL A 323 1.38 -2.99 -7.24
N ILE A 324 1.49 -3.59 -6.06
CA ILE A 324 2.76 -3.74 -5.33
C ILE A 324 3.41 -5.07 -5.71
N MET A 325 2.67 -6.15 -5.52
CA MET A 325 3.07 -7.49 -5.93
C MET A 325 1.87 -8.41 -6.02
N MET A 326 2.04 -9.48 -6.78
CA MET A 326 1.20 -10.66 -6.65
C MET A 326 1.83 -11.58 -5.59
N LEU A 327 1.02 -12.41 -4.93
CA LEU A 327 1.45 -13.36 -3.94
C LEU A 327 0.75 -14.70 -4.21
N ALA A 328 1.52 -15.72 -4.57
CA ALA A 328 1.02 -17.09 -4.58
C ALA A 328 0.97 -17.61 -3.15
N LEU A 329 -0.15 -18.24 -2.78
CA LEU A 329 -0.45 -18.72 -1.44
C LEU A 329 -0.97 -20.16 -1.50
N GLY A 330 -0.61 -20.99 -0.53
CA GLY A 330 -1.14 -22.35 -0.40
C GLY A 330 -0.69 -23.03 0.89
N HIS A 331 -1.24 -24.22 1.15
CA HIS A 331 -0.76 -25.08 2.21
C HIS A 331 0.64 -25.63 1.88
N LEU A 332 1.44 -25.88 2.92
CA LEU A 332 2.76 -26.50 2.78
C LEU A 332 2.59 -28.02 2.62
N PRO A 333 3.26 -28.67 1.65
CA PRO A 333 3.41 -30.12 1.66
C PRO A 333 4.18 -30.59 2.90
N GLU A 334 4.05 -31.88 3.25
CA GLU A 334 4.83 -32.49 4.35
C GLU A 334 6.34 -32.31 4.15
N GLU A 335 6.81 -32.50 2.91
CA GLU A 335 8.20 -32.29 2.51
C GLU A 335 8.25 -31.49 1.20
N PHE A 336 9.10 -30.45 1.15
CA PHE A 336 9.27 -29.63 -0.04
C PHE A 336 10.65 -28.97 -0.07
N ARG A 337 11.05 -28.47 -1.25
CA ARG A 337 12.34 -27.81 -1.44
C ARG A 337 12.18 -26.30 -1.58
N VAL A 338 13.11 -25.56 -0.98
CA VAL A 338 13.20 -24.10 -1.07
C VAL A 338 14.58 -23.69 -1.56
N ALA A 339 14.66 -22.50 -2.17
CA ALA A 339 15.96 -21.92 -2.51
C ALA A 339 16.69 -21.51 -1.23
N ASN A 340 17.96 -21.90 -1.08
CA ASN A 340 18.76 -21.60 0.10
C ASN A 340 18.97 -20.08 0.30
N SER A 341 19.21 -19.34 -0.80
CA SER A 341 19.29 -17.88 -0.85
C SER A 341 19.98 -17.24 0.38
N PRO A 342 21.27 -17.51 0.62
CA PRO A 342 21.98 -17.00 1.80
C PRO A 342 21.92 -15.47 1.88
N ARG A 343 21.88 -14.93 3.11
CA ARG A 343 21.86 -13.49 3.35
C ARG A 343 23.27 -12.92 3.38
N ARG A 344 23.40 -11.64 3.01
CA ARG A 344 24.66 -10.90 3.14
C ARG A 344 25.06 -10.83 4.63
N PRO A 345 26.36 -10.77 4.93
CA PRO A 345 26.84 -10.54 6.29
C PRO A 345 26.26 -9.26 6.91
N LEU A 346 26.07 -9.26 8.24
CA LEU A 346 25.52 -8.11 8.97
C LEU A 346 26.33 -6.82 8.74
N THR A 347 27.65 -6.95 8.64
CA THR A 347 28.59 -5.83 8.40
C THR A 347 28.41 -5.13 7.06
N GLU A 348 27.73 -5.75 6.09
CA GLU A 348 27.43 -5.10 4.80
C GLU A 348 26.13 -4.27 4.86
N VAL A 349 25.24 -4.55 5.82
CA VAL A 349 23.89 -3.97 5.87
C VAL A 349 23.65 -3.05 7.07
N LEU A 350 24.43 -3.19 8.15
CA LEU A 350 24.34 -2.36 9.35
C LEU A 350 25.57 -1.47 9.48
N HIS A 351 25.35 -0.15 9.42
CA HIS A 351 26.38 0.88 9.53
C HIS A 351 25.98 1.88 10.62
N TYR A 352 26.87 2.15 11.58
CA TYR A 352 26.70 3.20 12.58
C TYR A 352 27.31 4.49 12.03
N LEU A 353 26.57 5.61 12.11
CA LEU A 353 27.01 6.95 11.68
C LEU A 353 27.50 7.79 12.84
#